data_AF-A0A9P0FDP1-F1
#
_entry.id   AF-A0A9P0FDP1-F1
#
_cell.length_a   1.000
_cell.length_b   1.000
_cell.length_c   1.000
_cell.angle_alpha   90.00
_cell.angle_beta   90.00
_cell.angle_gamma   90.00
#
_symmetry.space_group_name_H-M   'P 1'
#
loop_
_entity.id
_entity.type
_entity.pdbx_description
1 polymer ?
#
loop_
_entity_poly.entity_id
_entity_poly.type
_entity_poly.pdbx_seq_one_letter_code
_entity_poly.pdbx_strand_id
1 'polypeptide(L)'
;MDLNTQTNPKICEHCEMEFCSISSKNDHLKRVHNKPVENKTTPRILCPLCPEGETFLSHRLVKHLKDIHDIVVKVSTLNFNNIKEFEI
;
A
#
# COMPACT_ATOMS: atom_id res chain seq x y z
N MET A 1 14.21 25.75 -22.55
CA MET A 1 13.41 26.48 -21.56
C MET A 1 11.97 26.43 -22.02
N ASP A 2 10.98 25.84 -21.37
CA ASP A 2 10.82 25.03 -20.17
C ASP A 2 9.37 24.51 -20.26
N LEU A 3 9.11 23.25 -19.90
CA LEU A 3 8.05 22.91 -18.93
C LEU A 3 8.08 21.40 -18.67
N ASN A 4 8.89 21.00 -17.69
CA ASN A 4 8.63 19.78 -16.95
C ASN A 4 7.36 20.04 -16.13
N THR A 5 6.18 19.89 -16.75
CA THR A 5 4.91 20.06 -16.08
C THR A 5 4.80 18.90 -15.09
N GLN A 6 5.19 19.17 -13.84
CA GLN A 6 5.04 18.25 -12.75
C GLN A 6 3.54 18.16 -12.44
N THR A 7 2.81 17.37 -13.23
CA THR A 7 1.39 17.12 -13.03
C THR A 7 1.23 16.47 -11.67
N ASN A 8 0.53 17.13 -10.75
CA ASN A 8 0.23 16.54 -9.45
C ASN A 8 -0.43 15.17 -9.69
N PRO A 9 0.19 14.05 -9.27
CA PRO A 9 -0.28 12.71 -9.62
C PRO A 9 -1.66 12.40 -9.04
N LYS A 10 -2.14 13.23 -8.11
CA LYS A 10 -3.46 13.14 -7.46
C LYS A 10 -4.56 13.91 -8.19
N ILE A 11 -4.27 14.65 -9.25
CA ILE A 11 -5.28 15.37 -10.04
C ILE A 11 -5.63 14.56 -11.28
N CYS A 12 -6.93 14.46 -11.57
CA CYS A 12 -7.41 13.84 -12.81
C CYS A 12 -7.12 14.74 -14.01
N GLU A 13 -6.43 14.20 -15.01
CA GLU A 13 -6.08 14.92 -16.25
C GLU A 13 -7.27 15.18 -17.20
N HIS A 14 -8.46 14.61 -16.93
CA HIS A 14 -9.65 14.76 -17.78
C HIS A 14 -10.70 15.71 -17.19
N CYS A 15 -10.72 15.87 -15.86
CA CYS A 15 -11.74 16.66 -15.18
C CYS A 15 -11.19 17.52 -14.02
N GLU A 16 -9.86 17.55 -13.86
CA GLU A 16 -9.13 18.38 -12.89
C GLU A 16 -9.52 18.15 -11.41
N MET A 17 -10.29 17.10 -11.12
CA MET A 17 -10.65 16.71 -9.77
C MET A 17 -9.41 16.23 -8.99
N GLU A 18 -9.23 16.78 -7.79
CA GLU A 18 -8.15 16.39 -6.87
C GLU A 18 -8.60 15.27 -5.92
N PHE A 19 -7.69 14.33 -5.66
CA PHE A 19 -7.93 13.18 -4.79
C PHE A 19 -6.94 13.13 -3.62
N CYS A 20 -7.34 12.54 -2.49
CA CYS A 20 -6.43 12.37 -1.36
C CYS A 20 -5.29 11.36 -1.66
N SER A 21 -5.49 10.45 -2.62
CA SER A 21 -4.53 9.40 -2.99
C SER A 21 -4.53 9.09 -4.49
N ILE A 22 -3.40 8.54 -4.98
CA ILE A 22 -3.26 8.06 -6.37
C ILE A 22 -4.21 6.91 -6.65
N SER A 23 -4.39 5.98 -5.71
CA SER A 23 -5.30 4.84 -5.85
C SER A 23 -6.74 5.30 -6.06
N SER A 24 -7.17 6.33 -5.33
CA SER A 24 -8.51 6.93 -5.47
C SER A 24 -8.68 7.58 -6.85
N LYS A 25 -7.67 8.32 -7.32
CA LYS A 25 -7.68 8.89 -8.69
C LYS A 25 -7.76 7.80 -9.75
N ASN A 26 -6.98 6.72 -9.61
CA ASN A 26 -6.94 5.64 -10.59
C ASN A 26 -8.26 4.86 -10.65
N ASP A 27 -8.91 4.64 -9.51
CA ASP A 27 -10.26 4.07 -9.46
C ASP A 27 -11.30 5.00 -10.12
N HIS A 28 -11.18 6.32 -9.89
CA HIS A 28 -11.97 7.32 -10.60
C HIS A 28 -11.76 7.25 -12.12
N LEU A 29 -10.52 7.21 -12.61
CA LEU A 29 -10.21 7.10 -14.04
C LEU A 29 -10.84 5.84 -14.66
N LYS A 30 -10.80 4.72 -13.93
CA LYS A 30 -11.41 3.46 -14.37
C LYS A 30 -12.95 3.58 -14.47
N ARG A 31 -13.61 4.17 -13.48
CA ARG A 31 -15.09 4.18 -13.39
C ARG A 31 -15.75 5.30 -14.17
N VAL A 32 -15.14 6.48 -14.18
CA VAL A 32 -15.73 7.69 -14.77
C VAL A 32 -15.25 7.90 -16.21
N HIS A 33 -13.99 7.57 -16.49
CA HIS A 33 -13.38 7.79 -17.80
C HIS A 33 -13.12 6.50 -18.58
N ASN A 34 -13.52 5.34 -18.05
CA ASN A 34 -13.23 4.02 -18.64
C ASN A 34 -11.75 3.84 -19.00
N LYS A 35 -10.85 4.51 -18.27
CA LYS A 35 -9.41 4.50 -18.48
C LYS A 35 -8.77 3.65 -17.40
N PRO A 36 -8.57 2.34 -17.61
CA PRO A 36 -7.91 1.49 -16.63
C PRO A 36 -6.45 1.95 -16.46
N VAL A 37 -6.05 2.17 -15.21
CA VAL A 37 -4.67 2.48 -14.85
C VAL A 37 -4.15 1.36 -13.96
N GLU A 38 -2.95 0.88 -14.25
CA GLU A 38 -2.29 -0.14 -13.43
C GLU A 38 -1.82 0.47 -12.11
N ASN A 39 -2.37 -0.03 -11.00
CA ASN A 39 -1.86 0.26 -9.67
C ASN A 39 -0.68 -0.67 -9.38
N LYS A 40 0.54 -0.21 -9.62
CA LYS A 40 1.75 -0.96 -9.24
C LYS A 40 1.97 -0.86 -7.74
N THR A 41 1.50 -1.85 -6.98
CA THR A 41 1.90 -2.02 -5.59
C THR A 41 3.25 -2.73 -5.59
N THR A 42 4.32 -2.04 -5.16
CA THR A 42 5.65 -2.65 -5.09
C THR A 42 5.78 -3.45 -3.78
N PRO A 43 6.06 -4.77 -3.83
CA PRO A 43 6.42 -5.55 -2.65
C PRO A 43 7.72 -5.00 -2.06
N ARG A 44 7.82 -4.91 -0.73
CA ARG A 44 8.99 -4.32 -0.05
C ARG A 44 9.42 -5.04 1.21
N ILE A 45 8.67 -6.04 1.66
CA ILE A 45 8.94 -6.73 2.93
C ILE A 45 9.61 -8.06 2.62
N LEU A 46 10.81 -8.27 3.16
CA LEU A 46 11.54 -9.53 3.00
C LEU A 46 11.04 -10.55 4.02
N CYS A 47 10.99 -11.83 3.63
CA CYS A 47 10.89 -12.90 4.61
C CYS A 47 12.27 -13.13 5.25
N PRO A 48 12.43 -13.02 6.59
CA PRO A 48 13.71 -13.22 7.25
C PRO A 48 14.17 -14.68 7.32
N LEU A 49 13.30 -15.63 6.98
CA LEU A 49 13.57 -17.07 7.04
C LEU A 49 13.90 -17.66 5.67
N CYS A 50 13.66 -16.90 4.60
CA CYS A 50 14.02 -17.32 3.25
C CYS A 50 15.46 -16.93 2.94
N PRO A 51 16.28 -17.86 2.40
CA PRO A 51 17.63 -17.52 1.96
C PRO A 51 17.64 -16.61 0.72
N GLU A 52 16.58 -16.63 -0.10
CA GLU A 52 16.56 -15.97 -1.41
C GLU A 52 16.01 -14.53 -1.42
N GLY A 53 15.75 -13.92 -0.26
CA GLY A 53 15.40 -12.50 -0.21
C GLY A 53 14.16 -12.12 -1.03
N GLU A 54 13.16 -13.01 -1.09
CA GLU A 54 11.88 -12.71 -1.76
C GLU A 54 11.17 -11.54 -1.08
N THR A 55 10.59 -10.65 -1.89
CA THR A 55 9.85 -9.47 -1.42
C THR A 55 8.34 -9.67 -1.49
N PHE A 56 7.66 -9.29 -0.41
CA PHE A 56 6.23 -9.51 -0.20
C PHE A 56 5.50 -8.20 0.12
N LEU A 57 4.20 -8.20 -0.16
CA LEU A 57 3.24 -7.29 0.47
C LEU A 57 2.89 -7.84 1.87
N SER A 58 2.47 -6.99 2.81
CA SER A 58 2.23 -7.40 4.21
C SER A 58 1.28 -8.62 4.33
N HIS A 59 0.12 -8.56 3.69
CA HIS A 59 -0.85 -9.65 3.71
C HIS A 59 -0.33 -10.93 3.03
N ARG A 60 0.55 -10.81 2.03
CA ARG A 60 1.18 -11.96 1.37
C ARG A 60 2.27 -12.57 2.23
N LEU A 61 3.02 -11.75 2.98
CA LEU A 61 4.04 -12.25 3.89
C LEU A 61 3.43 -13.09 5.01
N VAL A 62 2.34 -12.62 5.63
CA VAL A 62 1.66 -13.39 6.70
C VAL A 62 1.20 -14.75 6.19
N LYS A 63 0.64 -14.80 4.97
CA LYS A 63 0.26 -16.05 4.32
C LYS A 63 1.48 -16.93 4.03
N HIS A 64 2.54 -16.37 3.47
CA HIS A 64 3.80 -17.08 3.19
C HIS A 64 4.41 -17.69 4.46
N LEU A 65 4.48 -16.93 5.56
CA LEU A 65 4.98 -17.42 6.84
C LEU A 65 4.18 -18.63 7.34
N LYS A 66 2.85 -18.60 7.17
CA LYS A 66 1.99 -19.72 7.52
C LYS A 66 2.21 -20.93 6.60
N ASP A 67 2.16 -20.73 5.29
CA ASP A 67 2.14 -21.84 4.32
C ASP A 67 3.51 -22.50 4.12
N ILE A 68 4.61 -21.73 4.24
CA ILE A 68 5.98 -22.19 3.96
C ILE A 68 6.78 -22.46 5.24
N HIS A 69 6.56 -21.67 6.29
CA HIS A 69 7.33 -21.76 7.54
C HIS A 69 6.51 -22.31 8.72
N ASP A 70 5.22 -22.62 8.54
CA ASP A 70 4.29 -23.03 9.60
C ASP A 70 4.22 -22.04 10.78
N ILE A 71 4.43 -20.76 10.49
CA ILE A 71 4.40 -19.67 11.48
C ILE A 71 3.04 -19.00 11.47
N VAL A 72 2.37 -19.05 12.63
CA VAL A 72 1.10 -18.35 12.85
C VAL A 72 1.37 -17.00 13.51
N VAL A 73 1.20 -15.92 12.74
CA VAL A 73 1.25 -14.55 13.26
C VAL A 73 -0.07 -14.24 13.96
N LYS A 74 -0.02 -14.02 15.29
CA LYS A 74 -1.17 -13.55 16.06
C LYS A 74 -1.20 -12.03 16.10
N VAL A 75 -2.32 -11.45 15.68
CA VAL A 75 -2.58 -10.01 15.81
C VAL A 75 -3.29 -9.78 17.14
N SER A 76 -2.71 -8.93 17.97
CA SER A 76 -3.30 -8.49 19.23
C SER A 76 -3.52 -6.99 19.19
N THR A 77 -4.70 -6.55 19.61
CA THR A 77 -5.00 -5.13 19.85
C THR A 77 -4.75 -4.84 21.32
N LEU A 78 -3.80 -3.94 21.59
CA LEU A 78 -3.57 -3.43 22.94
C LEU A 78 -4.48 -2.23 23.16
N ASN A 79 -5.22 -2.25 24.27
CA ASN A 79 -6.08 -1.14 24.69
C ASN A 79 -5.42 -0.45 25.87
N PHE A 80 -5.30 0.86 25.78
CA PHE A 80 -4.73 1.71 26.82
C PHE A 80 -5.80 2.72 27.24
N ASN A 81 -5.96 2.95 28.54
CA ASN A 81 -6.98 3.87 29.04
C ASN A 81 -6.53 5.33 28.94
N ASN A 82 -5.21 5.55 28.86
CA ASN A 82 -4.60 6.88 28.76
C ASN A 82 -3.21 6.77 28.10
N ILE A 83 -2.67 7.92 27.70
CA ILE A 83 -1.37 8.00 27.01
C ILE A 83 -0.19 7.56 27.89
N LYS A 84 -0.29 7.73 29.22
CA LYS A 84 0.77 7.33 30.15
C LYS A 84 0.95 5.81 30.20
N GLU A 85 -0.12 5.05 29.95
CA GLU A 85 -0.07 3.58 29.84
C GLU A 85 0.54 3.09 28.52
N PHE A 86 0.64 3.95 27.50
CA PHE A 86 1.22 3.61 26.19
C PHE A 86 2.75 3.82 26.14
N GLU A 87 3.27 4.84 26.84
CA GLU A 87 4.67 5.29 26.76
C GLU A 87 5.66 4.51 27.67
N ILE A 88 5.34 3.28 28.06
CA ILE A 88 6.17 2.46 28.99
C ILE A 88 7.50 2.05 28.34
#